data_AF-A0A7X5SD32-F1
#
_entry.id   AF-A0A7X5SD32-F1
#
_cell.length_a   1.000
_cell.length_b   1.000
_cell.length_c   1.000
_cell.angle_alpha   90.00
_cell.angle_beta   90.00
_cell.angle_gamma   90.00
#
_symmetry.space_group_name_H-M   'P 1'
#
loop_
_entity.id
_entity.type
_entity.pdbx_description
1 polymer ?
#
loop_
_entity_poly.entity_id
_entity_poly.type
_entity_poly.pdbx_seq_one_letter_code
_entity_poly.pdbx_strand_id
1 'polypeptide(L)' 'INIFRDPRWGRGMETYGEDPFLTGQMAVGFIRGLQGDDLNHPRTIATPKHIAVHSGPEPGRHGFDVDVSPRDVEATYTPA' A
#
# COMPACT_ATOMS: atom_id res chain seq x y z
N ILE A 1 -0.30 2.51 0.40
CA ILE A 1 0.10 1.29 -0.35
C ILE A 1 -0.04 0.09 0.59
N ASN A 2 -0.43 -1.09 0.12
CA ASN A 2 -0.65 -2.25 1.00
C ASN A 2 0.66 -2.74 1.65
N ILE A 3 0.58 -3.29 2.88
CA ILE A 3 1.74 -3.81 3.64
C ILE A 3 1.81 -5.34 3.54
N PHE A 4 2.97 -5.90 3.21
CA PHE A 4 3.15 -7.33 2.95
C PHE A 4 3.70 -8.09 4.17
N ARG A 5 2.81 -8.56 5.05
CA ARG A 5 3.19 -9.37 6.23
C ARG A 5 2.78 -10.84 6.16
N ASP A 6 2.13 -11.23 5.07
CA ASP A 6 1.74 -12.62 4.83
C ASP A 6 2.29 -13.09 3.48
N PRO A 7 3.36 -13.92 3.46
CA PRO A 7 3.99 -14.35 2.21
C PRO A 7 3.09 -15.20 1.31
N ARG A 8 1.94 -15.67 1.81
CA ARG A 8 0.95 -16.42 1.02
C ARG A 8 0.07 -15.49 0.18
N TRP A 9 0.03 -14.19 0.52
CA TRP A 9 -0.72 -13.20 -0.23
C TRP A 9 -0.09 -13.00 -1.61
N GLY A 10 -0.73 -13.53 -2.65
CA GLY A 10 -0.19 -13.58 -4.01
C GLY A 10 0.06 -12.22 -4.68
N ARG A 11 -0.35 -11.13 -4.03
CA ARG A 11 -0.12 -9.74 -4.48
C ARG A 11 1.06 -9.07 -3.77
N GLY A 12 1.85 -9.82 -2.99
CA GLY A 12 3.06 -9.31 -2.33
C GLY A 12 4.07 -8.64 -3.28
N MET A 13 4.13 -9.09 -4.54
CA MET A 13 4.98 -8.48 -5.58
C MET A 13 4.49 -7.11 -6.08
N GLU A 14 3.28 -6.69 -5.70
CA GLU A 14 2.70 -5.38 -6.07
C GLU A 14 3.00 -4.29 -5.03
N THR A 15 3.75 -4.61 -3.97
CA THR A 15 4.09 -3.71 -2.85
C THR A 15 5.60 -3.71 -2.59
N TYR A 16 6.03 -2.82 -1.70
CA TYR A 16 7.43 -2.59 -1.34
C TYR A 16 7.85 -3.28 -0.03
N GLY A 17 6.99 -4.10 0.59
CA GLY A 17 7.34 -4.96 1.72
C GLY A 17 6.47 -4.77 2.95
N GLU A 18 7.01 -5.15 4.10
CA GLU A 18 6.30 -5.23 5.39
C GLU A 18 6.39 -3.98 6.28
N ASP A 19 7.32 -3.08 5.94
CA ASP A 19 7.61 -1.88 6.73
C ASP A 19 6.83 -0.66 6.20
N PRO A 20 5.97 -0.02 7.03
CA PRO A 20 5.19 1.14 6.60
C PRO A 20 6.05 2.34 6.21
N PHE A 21 7.16 2.59 6.90
CA PHE A 21 8.00 3.76 6.65
C PHE A 21 8.68 3.65 5.28
N LEU A 22 9.39 2.55 5.02
CA LEU A 22 10.04 2.28 3.75
C LEU A 22 9.03 2.24 2.61
N THR A 23 7.89 1.56 2.81
CA THR A 23 6.83 1.49 1.80
C THR A 23 6.31 2.87 1.44
N GLY A 24 6.07 3.74 2.44
CA GLY A 24 5.65 5.12 2.23
C GLY A 24 6.70 5.95 1.48
N GLN A 25 7.99 5.84 1.84
CA GLN A 25 9.06 6.54 1.12
C GLN A 25 9.15 6.12 -0.35
N MET A 26 9.05 4.81 -0.61
CA MET A 26 9.04 4.27 -1.98
C MET A 26 7.81 4.73 -2.76
N ALA A 27 6.63 4.76 -2.14
CA ALA A 27 5.40 5.24 -2.75
C ALA A 27 5.49 6.71 -3.16
N VAL A 28 6.05 7.57 -2.30
CA VAL A 28 6.27 9.00 -2.63
C VAL A 28 7.21 9.14 -3.83
N GLY A 29 8.33 8.40 -3.84
CA GLY A 29 9.26 8.40 -4.96
C GLY A 29 8.59 7.95 -6.28
N PHE A 30 7.82 6.87 -6.22
CA PHE A 30 7.10 6.33 -7.37
C PHE A 30 6.05 7.32 -7.92
N ILE A 31 5.24 7.92 -7.05
CA ILE A 31 4.22 8.91 -7.43
C ILE A 31 4.86 10.14 -8.07
N ARG A 32 5.93 10.67 -7.47
CA ARG A 32 6.67 11.82 -8.04
C ARG A 32 7.26 11.49 -9.40
N GLY A 33 7.86 10.31 -9.56
CA GLY A 33 8.41 9.86 -10.84
C GLY A 33 7.35 9.73 -11.94
N LEU A 34 6.16 9.22 -11.59
CA LEU A 34 5.04 9.12 -12.52
C LEU A 34 4.45 10.49 -12.88
N GLN A 35 4.14 11.32 -11.89
CA GLN A 35 3.45 12.59 -12.12
C GLN A 35 4.36 13.67 -12.72
N GLY A 36 5.66 13.64 -12.41
CA GLY A 36 6.58 14.71 -12.75
C GLY A 36 6.44 15.93 -11.84
N ASP A 37 7.19 17.00 -12.17
CA ASP A 37 7.34 18.17 -11.31
C ASP A 37 6.28 19.27 -11.53
N ASP A 38 5.62 19.29 -12.70
CA ASP A 38 4.52 20.22 -12.98
C ASP A 38 3.18 19.62 -12.55
N LEU A 39 2.68 20.07 -11.40
CA LEU A 39 1.40 19.61 -10.85
C LEU A 39 0.18 20.05 -11.65
N ASN A 40 0.30 21.09 -12.49
CA ASN A 40 -0.80 21.53 -13.35
C ASN A 40 -0.87 20.70 -14.65
N HIS A 41 0.24 20.10 -15.05
CA HIS A 41 0.36 19.26 -16.25
C HIS A 41 1.12 17.97 -15.94
N PRO A 42 0.55 17.09 -15.11
CA PRO A 42 1.21 15.84 -14.75
C PRO A 42 1.38 14.94 -15.98
N ARG A 43 2.51 14.24 -16.06
CA ARG A 43 2.81 13.30 -17.16
C ARG A 43 1.86 12.11 -17.17
N THR A 44 1.46 11.65 -15.98
CA THR A 44 0.38 10.69 -15.75
C THR A 44 -0.20 10.91 -14.35
N ILE A 45 -1.42 10.45 -14.11
CA ILE A 45 -2.04 10.50 -12.78
C ILE A 45 -1.76 9.19 -12.05
N ALA A 46 -0.95 9.26 -10.99
CA ALA A 46 -0.74 8.10 -10.12
C ALA A 46 -1.96 7.89 -9.23
N THR A 47 -2.35 6.64 -8.99
CA THR A 47 -3.50 6.29 -8.15
C THR A 47 -3.07 5.34 -7.04
N PRO A 48 -3.06 5.78 -5.77
CA PRO A 48 -2.82 4.89 -4.63
C PRO A 48 -3.92 3.83 -4.52
N LYS A 49 -3.53 2.58 -4.29
CA LYS A 49 -4.44 1.45 -4.07
C LYS A 49 -3.79 0.39 -3.18
N HIS A 50 -4.55 -0.50 -2.53
CA HIS A 50 -6.02 -0.55 -2.46
C HIS A 50 -6.41 -0.07 -1.07
N ILE A 51 -6.95 1.15 -0.99
CA ILE A 51 -7.25 1.75 0.31
C ILE A 51 -8.46 1.03 0.93
N ALA A 52 -8.37 0.40 2.11
CA ALA A 52 -7.18 0.14 2.94
C ALA A 52 -7.17 -1.34 3.41
N VAL A 53 -6.08 -1.75 4.07
CA VAL A 53 -5.97 -3.05 4.76
C VAL A 53 -6.18 -4.27 3.83
N HIS A 54 -5.98 -4.11 2.52
CA HIS A 54 -6.26 -5.15 1.52
C HIS A 54 -5.16 -6.25 1.45
N SER A 55 -4.26 -6.32 2.43
CA SER A 55 -3.20 -7.33 2.51
C SER A 55 -3.35 -8.33 3.66
N GLY A 56 -4.44 -8.26 4.43
CA GLY A 56 -4.67 -9.21 5.52
C GLY A 56 -4.31 -8.70 6.90
N PRO A 57 -4.35 -9.59 7.91
CA PRO A 57 -3.99 -11.03 7.83
C PRO A 57 -4.97 -11.91 7.01
N GLU A 58 -4.43 -12.77 6.11
CA GLU A 58 -5.20 -13.54 5.12
C GLU A 58 -5.47 -15.00 5.54
N PRO A 59 -6.72 -15.41 5.81
CA PRO A 59 -7.12 -16.83 5.84
C PRO A 59 -7.47 -17.38 4.44
N GLY A 60 -7.72 -16.54 3.43
CA GLY A 60 -8.13 -16.99 2.09
C GLY A 60 -7.89 -15.96 0.98
N ARG A 61 -7.45 -16.44 -0.18
CA ARG A 61 -6.96 -15.63 -1.33
C ARG A 61 -8.03 -14.79 -2.04
N HIS A 62 -9.28 -15.25 -2.07
CA HIS A 62 -10.32 -14.68 -2.94
C HIS A 62 -11.28 -13.73 -2.23
N GLY A 63 -11.30 -13.74 -0.90
CA GLY A 63 -12.20 -12.91 -0.10
C GLY A 63 -12.20 -13.38 1.34
N PHE A 64 -12.01 -12.42 2.24
CA PHE A 64 -12.08 -12.58 3.68
C PHE A 64 -12.29 -11.19 4.29
N ASP A 65 -12.85 -11.15 5.49
CA ASP A 65 -12.94 -9.92 6.26
C ASP A 65 -11.67 -9.75 7.10
N VAL A 66 -11.09 -8.56 7.06
CA VAL A 66 -9.95 -8.22 7.92
C VAL A 66 -10.50 -7.55 9.17
N ASP A 67 -10.25 -8.15 10.33
CA ASP A 67 -10.45 -7.49 11.62
C ASP A 67 -9.11 -6.94 12.12
N VAL A 68 -8.99 -5.61 12.15
CA VAL A 68 -7.76 -4.90 12.48
C VAL A 68 -8.02 -3.89 13.59
N SER A 69 -7.08 -3.80 14.54
CA SER A 69 -7.21 -2.84 15.63
C SER A 69 -7.10 -1.40 15.10
N PRO A 70 -7.79 -0.40 15.71
CA PRO A 70 -7.63 1.00 15.33
C PRO A 70 -6.17 1.47 15.37
N ARG A 71 -5.39 0.93 16.32
CA ARG A 71 -3.95 1.19 16.43
C ARG A 71 -3.19 0.70 15.20
N ASP A 72 -3.47 -0.50 14.73
CA ASP A 72 -2.78 -1.05 13.56
C ASP A 72 -3.18 -0.33 12.27
N VAL A 73 -4.43 0.11 12.15
CA VAL A 73 -4.85 0.99 11.05
C VAL A 73 -3.93 2.20 10.98
N GLU A 74 -3.77 2.92 12.10
CA GLU A 74 -2.97 4.15 12.15
C GLU A 74 -1.46 3.91 12.04
N ALA A 75 -0.94 2.90 12.74
CA ALA A 75 0.50 2.67 12.86
C ALA A 75 1.08 1.83 11.71
N THR A 76 0.27 1.01 11.05
CA THR A 76 0.72 0.08 10.00
C THR A 76 0.14 0.42 8.63
N TYR A 77 -1.18 0.58 8.50
CA TYR A 77 -1.84 0.54 7.18
C TYR A 77 -2.07 1.91 6.52
N THR A 78 -2.18 2.99 7.30
CA THR A 78 -2.35 4.36 6.77
C THR A 78 -1.07 5.17 6.55
N PRO A 79 0.10 4.87 7.16
CA PRO A 79 1.33 5.62 6.89
C PRO A 79 1.92 5.41 5.49
N ALA A 80 1.54 4.33 4.81
CA ALA A 80 2.07 3.92 3.51
C ALA A 80 1.16 4.26 2.33
#